data_AF-A0A1B6JP08-F1
#
_entry.id   AF-A0A1B6JP08-F1
#
_cell.length_a   1.000
_cell.length_b   1.000
_cell.length_c   1.000
_cell.angle_alpha   90.00
_cell.angle_beta   90.00
_cell.angle_gamma   90.00
#
_symmetry.space_group_name_H-M   'P 1'
#
loop_
_entity.id
_entity.type
_entity.pdbx_description
1 polymer ?
#
loop_
_entity_poly.entity_id
_entity_poly.type
_entity_poly.pdbx_seq_one_letter_code
_entity_poly.pdbx_strand_id
1 'polypeptide(L)'
;KVKRNVEVLTRPELATVSSLLNILQLCLTDPSQTTLTQQILDVMETVLSRASSLSPEEFSRFSTTLGGPEHVRSLLEMTETCATVRSNPSLLHHLTTVLAALTYGSHDKMAVLIDHFRPHPLDFNRFDLEHTPENEQKLELFCNLTAGIDHTPQGNTLKDYIVSLGIVEKALEYISMHAPSVKPTLLRADSEEWKEYIS
;
A
#
# COMPACT_ATOMS: atom_id res chain seq x y z
N LYS A 1 -15.32 -23.11 11.05
CA LYS A 1 -14.10 -23.14 11.89
C LYS A 1 -13.20 -21.94 11.60
N VAL A 2 -12.80 -21.68 10.35
CA VAL A 2 -11.96 -20.52 9.95
C VAL A 2 -12.55 -19.17 10.40
N LYS A 3 -13.82 -18.87 10.11
CA LYS A 3 -14.46 -17.60 10.55
C LYS A 3 -14.37 -17.33 12.06
N ARG A 4 -14.58 -18.37 12.89
CA ARG A 4 -14.50 -18.26 14.35
C ARG A 4 -13.06 -18.03 14.84
N ASN A 5 -12.06 -18.58 14.14
CA ASN A 5 -10.67 -18.34 14.46
C ASN A 5 -10.26 -16.91 14.12
N VAL A 6 -10.65 -16.39 12.95
CA VAL A 6 -10.37 -15.01 12.56
C VAL A 6 -11.03 -14.03 13.54
N GLU A 7 -12.29 -14.27 13.95
CA GLU A 7 -12.97 -13.47 14.98
C GLU A 7 -12.26 -13.49 16.35
N VAL A 8 -11.58 -14.58 16.68
CA VAL A 8 -10.76 -14.66 17.89
C VAL A 8 -9.45 -13.89 17.69
N LEU A 9 -8.79 -14.01 16.53
CA LEU A 9 -7.53 -13.33 16.25
C LEU A 9 -7.66 -11.80 16.10
N THR A 10 -8.85 -11.30 15.77
CA THR A 10 -9.18 -9.86 15.78
C THR A 10 -9.43 -9.30 17.17
N ARG A 11 -9.35 -10.13 18.23
CA ARG A 11 -9.48 -9.66 19.61
C ARG A 11 -8.23 -8.90 20.03
N PRO A 12 -8.35 -7.65 20.50
CA PRO A 12 -7.20 -6.85 20.92
C PRO A 12 -6.36 -7.56 22.01
N GLU A 13 -7.00 -8.37 22.84
CA GLU A 13 -6.35 -9.06 23.97
C GLU A 13 -5.28 -10.08 23.53
N LEU A 14 -5.30 -10.53 22.26
CA LEU A 14 -4.32 -11.48 21.74
C LEU A 14 -3.07 -10.82 21.14
N ALA A 15 -3.09 -9.51 20.88
CA ALA A 15 -2.00 -8.77 20.24
C ALA A 15 -1.40 -9.50 19.01
N THR A 16 -2.26 -10.20 18.25
CA THR A 16 -1.86 -11.13 17.18
C THR A 16 -1.02 -10.41 16.14
N VAL A 17 -1.45 -9.24 15.68
CA VAL A 17 -0.75 -8.49 14.63
C VAL A 17 0.62 -7.99 15.11
N SER A 18 0.75 -7.50 16.33
CA SER A 18 2.05 -7.12 16.90
C SER A 18 3.02 -8.30 16.96
N SER A 19 2.54 -9.48 17.34
CA SER A 19 3.37 -10.69 17.40
C SER A 19 3.80 -11.13 16.00
N LEU A 20 2.88 -11.11 15.05
CA LEU A 20 3.16 -11.45 13.65
C LEU A 20 4.10 -10.44 12.99
N LEU A 21 4.01 -9.15 13.31
CA LEU A 21 4.94 -8.11 12.83
C LEU A 21 6.38 -8.41 13.22
N ASN A 22 6.63 -8.79 14.47
CA ASN A 22 7.97 -9.14 14.95
C ASN A 22 8.51 -10.37 14.23
N ILE A 23 7.67 -11.39 14.02
CA ILE A 23 8.06 -12.61 13.30
C ILE A 23 8.30 -12.30 11.82
N LEU A 24 7.44 -11.48 11.20
CA LEU A 24 7.58 -11.05 9.81
C LEU A 24 8.91 -10.33 9.58
N GLN A 25 9.29 -9.42 10.48
CA GLN A 25 10.59 -8.74 10.40
C GLN A 25 11.75 -9.74 10.44
N LEU A 26 11.70 -10.76 11.30
CA LEU A 26 12.72 -11.82 11.33
C LEU A 26 12.71 -12.65 10.03
N CYS A 27 11.55 -13.06 9.54
CA CYS A 27 11.44 -13.83 8.30
C CYS A 27 11.92 -13.06 7.06
N LEU A 28 11.74 -11.73 7.04
CA LEU A 28 12.22 -10.87 5.96
C LEU A 28 13.75 -10.74 5.94
N THR A 29 14.44 -10.98 7.06
CA THR A 29 15.91 -11.03 7.11
C THR A 29 16.50 -12.35 6.62
N ASP A 30 15.70 -13.42 6.55
CA ASP A 30 16.14 -14.74 6.10
C ASP A 30 15.45 -15.13 4.78
N PRO A 31 16.13 -15.02 3.63
CA PRO A 31 15.54 -15.33 2.33
C PRO A 31 15.11 -16.81 2.18
N SER A 32 15.59 -17.71 3.04
CA SER A 32 15.15 -19.11 3.04
C SER A 32 13.71 -19.30 3.54
N GLN A 33 13.16 -18.31 4.25
CA GLN A 33 11.84 -18.38 4.89
C GLN A 33 10.69 -17.85 4.01
N THR A 34 10.88 -17.74 2.70
CA THR A 34 9.89 -17.15 1.77
C THR A 34 8.48 -17.72 1.95
N THR A 35 8.35 -19.05 2.10
CA THR A 35 7.04 -19.72 2.33
C THR A 35 6.40 -19.29 3.65
N LEU A 36 7.20 -19.18 4.72
CA LEU A 36 6.71 -18.75 6.02
C LEU A 36 6.33 -17.26 6.01
N THR A 37 7.15 -16.42 5.37
CA THR A 37 6.86 -14.98 5.17
C THR A 37 5.51 -14.80 4.48
N GLN A 38 5.25 -15.54 3.41
CA GLN A 38 3.98 -15.49 2.69
C GLN A 38 2.81 -15.92 3.58
N GLN A 39 2.93 -17.05 4.29
CA GLN A 39 1.89 -17.52 5.21
C GLN A 39 1.58 -16.52 6.32
N ILE A 40 2.59 -15.83 6.85
CA ILE A 40 2.42 -14.78 7.85
C ILE A 40 1.65 -13.61 7.25
N LEU A 41 2.02 -13.14 6.07
CA LEU A 41 1.34 -12.05 5.39
C LEU A 41 -0.12 -12.41 5.04
N ASP A 42 -0.40 -13.62 4.57
CA ASP A 42 -1.76 -14.10 4.29
C ASP A 42 -2.65 -14.05 5.55
N VAL A 43 -2.10 -14.49 6.69
CA VAL A 43 -2.80 -14.46 7.98
C VAL A 43 -3.01 -13.01 8.44
N MET A 44 -1.98 -12.16 8.34
CA MET A 44 -2.07 -10.75 8.71
C MET A 44 -3.11 -10.02 7.86
N GLU A 45 -3.10 -10.19 6.55
CA GLU A 45 -4.06 -9.60 5.63
C GLU A 45 -5.48 -10.06 5.96
N THR A 46 -5.69 -11.36 6.19
CA THR A 46 -7.00 -11.90 6.56
C THR A 46 -7.53 -11.28 7.87
N VAL A 47 -6.66 -11.15 8.88
CA VAL A 47 -7.02 -10.56 10.18
C VAL A 47 -7.29 -9.07 10.03
N LEU A 48 -6.45 -8.35 9.30
CA LEU A 48 -6.56 -6.90 9.09
C LEU A 48 -7.79 -6.54 8.25
N SER A 49 -8.08 -7.27 7.17
CA SER A 49 -9.29 -7.10 6.34
C SER A 49 -10.56 -7.38 7.14
N ARG A 50 -10.53 -8.39 8.03
CA ARG A 50 -11.66 -8.63 8.94
C ARG A 50 -11.80 -7.51 9.96
N ALA A 51 -10.70 -7.03 10.53
CA ALA A 51 -10.70 -5.96 11.51
C ALA A 51 -11.18 -4.63 10.89
N SER A 52 -10.76 -4.32 9.67
CA SER A 52 -11.18 -3.12 8.94
C SER A 52 -12.67 -3.14 8.61
N SER A 53 -13.34 -4.29 8.67
CA SER A 53 -14.79 -4.42 8.52
C SER A 53 -15.57 -4.28 9.84
N LEU A 54 -14.89 -4.12 10.98
CA LEU A 54 -15.54 -3.93 12.29
C LEU A 54 -16.09 -2.51 12.44
N SER A 55 -16.89 -2.28 13.49
CA SER A 55 -17.33 -0.92 13.82
C SER A 55 -16.15 -0.01 14.15
N PRO A 56 -16.27 1.33 13.99
CA PRO A 56 -15.17 2.26 14.28
C PRO A 56 -14.62 2.14 15.71
N GLU A 57 -15.50 1.87 16.69
CA GLU A 57 -15.11 1.72 18.10
C GLU A 57 -14.30 0.43 18.34
N GLU A 58 -14.75 -0.69 17.76
CA GLU A 58 -14.01 -1.96 17.83
C GLU A 58 -12.67 -1.89 17.10
N PHE A 59 -12.65 -1.24 15.93
CA PHE A 59 -11.42 -1.02 15.18
C PHE A 59 -10.45 -0.12 15.95
N SER A 60 -10.93 0.94 16.61
CA SER A 60 -10.07 1.79 17.46
C SER A 60 -9.39 0.98 18.55
N ARG A 61 -10.14 0.11 19.26
CA ARG A 61 -9.55 -0.82 20.26
C ARG A 61 -8.56 -1.80 19.66
N PHE A 62 -8.81 -2.29 18.45
CA PHE A 62 -7.89 -3.19 17.75
C PHE A 62 -6.63 -2.47 17.25
N SER A 63 -6.76 -1.23 16.78
CA SER A 63 -5.68 -0.43 16.20
C SER A 63 -4.52 -0.18 17.17
N THR A 64 -4.79 -0.17 18.48
CA THR A 64 -3.76 -0.05 19.52
C THR A 64 -2.78 -1.23 19.53
N THR A 65 -3.15 -2.35 18.91
CA THR A 65 -2.32 -3.56 18.81
C THR A 65 -1.51 -3.64 17.51
N LEU A 66 -1.69 -2.69 16.58
CA LEU A 66 -1.07 -2.68 15.25
C LEU A 66 0.37 -2.14 15.24
N GLY A 67 1.07 -2.18 16.38
CA GLY A 67 2.41 -1.60 16.53
C GLY A 67 2.46 -0.08 16.34
N GLY A 68 3.67 0.49 16.40
CA GLY A 68 3.93 1.91 16.15
C GLY A 68 4.34 2.23 14.70
N PRO A 69 4.51 3.52 14.35
CA PRO A 69 4.94 3.96 13.02
C PRO A 69 6.31 3.40 12.60
N GLU A 70 7.17 3.04 13.56
CA GLU A 70 8.45 2.38 13.29
C GLU A 70 8.30 1.08 12.49
N HIS A 71 7.23 0.30 12.73
CA HIS A 71 7.00 -0.94 11.98
C HIS A 71 6.65 -0.64 10.52
N VAL A 72 5.91 0.44 10.25
CA VAL A 72 5.59 0.88 8.88
C VAL A 72 6.89 1.26 8.16
N ARG A 73 7.76 2.03 8.83
CA ARG A 73 9.07 2.41 8.28
C ARG A 73 9.93 1.19 7.96
N SER A 74 10.08 0.26 8.91
CA SER A 74 10.86 -0.95 8.68
C SER A 74 10.30 -1.81 7.55
N LEU A 75 8.97 -1.97 7.46
CA LEU A 75 8.37 -2.75 6.37
C LEU A 75 8.55 -2.08 5.01
N LEU A 76 8.47 -0.75 4.93
CA LEU A 76 8.79 0.00 3.70
C LEU A 76 10.25 -0.17 3.29
N GLU A 77 11.19 -0.05 4.22
CA GLU A 77 12.61 -0.32 3.96
C GLU A 77 12.83 -1.75 3.43
N MET A 78 12.06 -2.73 3.92
CA MET A 78 12.13 -4.11 3.42
C MET A 78 11.61 -4.24 1.99
N THR A 79 10.61 -3.44 1.57
CA THR A 79 10.15 -3.46 0.16
C THR A 79 11.24 -2.98 -0.80
N GLU A 80 12.14 -2.10 -0.37
CA GLU A 80 13.24 -1.59 -1.19
C GLU A 80 14.49 -2.48 -1.12
N THR A 81 14.83 -2.97 0.08
CA THR A 81 16.10 -3.67 0.35
C THR A 81 16.02 -5.19 0.18
N CYS A 82 14.85 -5.81 0.36
CA CYS A 82 14.71 -7.27 0.31
C CYS A 82 14.45 -7.76 -1.13
N ALA A 83 15.47 -8.37 -1.74
CA ALA A 83 15.38 -8.91 -3.10
C ALA A 83 14.27 -9.96 -3.26
N THR A 84 14.04 -10.80 -2.24
CA THR A 84 12.98 -11.81 -2.24
C THR A 84 11.59 -11.19 -2.38
N VAL A 85 11.34 -10.07 -1.68
CA VAL A 85 10.09 -9.32 -1.77
C VAL A 85 9.94 -8.69 -3.15
N ARG A 86 10.99 -8.03 -3.66
CA ARG A 86 10.97 -7.37 -4.97
C ARG A 86 10.79 -8.33 -6.14
N SER A 87 11.35 -9.53 -6.05
CA SER A 87 11.28 -10.55 -7.11
C SER A 87 9.96 -11.34 -7.12
N ASN A 88 9.14 -11.22 -6.07
CA ASN A 88 7.90 -11.99 -5.91
C ASN A 88 6.68 -11.04 -5.85
N PRO A 89 5.97 -10.85 -6.98
CA PRO A 89 4.83 -9.93 -7.06
C PRO A 89 3.72 -10.26 -6.07
N SER A 90 3.46 -11.55 -5.79
CA SER A 90 2.45 -11.96 -4.81
C SER A 90 2.84 -11.55 -3.40
N LEU A 91 4.11 -11.76 -3.03
CA LEU A 91 4.61 -11.37 -1.71
C LEU A 91 4.59 -9.85 -1.53
N LEU A 92 4.99 -9.11 -2.57
CA LEU A 92 4.93 -7.66 -2.59
C LEU A 92 3.48 -7.17 -2.43
N HIS A 93 2.53 -7.76 -3.15
CA HIS A 93 1.12 -7.42 -3.04
C HIS A 93 0.59 -7.59 -1.61
N HIS A 94 0.76 -8.77 -1.01
CA HIS A 94 0.32 -9.02 0.37
C HIS A 94 0.98 -8.05 1.36
N LEU A 95 2.28 -7.77 1.18
CA LEU A 95 3.00 -6.81 2.02
C LEU A 95 2.45 -5.38 1.87
N THR A 96 2.14 -4.93 0.66
CA THR A 96 1.56 -3.60 0.42
C THR A 96 0.15 -3.46 1.01
N THR A 97 -0.68 -4.50 0.91
CA THR A 97 -2.03 -4.53 1.50
C THR A 97 -1.95 -4.49 3.03
N VAL A 98 -1.06 -5.29 3.61
CA VAL A 98 -0.80 -5.28 5.06
C VAL A 98 -0.28 -3.90 5.50
N LEU A 99 0.68 -3.32 4.77
CA LEU A 99 1.22 -1.98 5.03
C LEU A 99 0.10 -0.93 5.06
N ALA A 100 -0.76 -0.89 4.04
CA ALA A 100 -1.89 0.03 4.01
C ALA A 100 -2.79 -0.15 5.24
N ALA A 101 -3.20 -1.38 5.53
CA ALA A 101 -4.13 -1.68 6.62
C ALA A 101 -3.57 -1.39 8.02
N LEU A 102 -2.25 -1.46 8.22
CA LEU A 102 -1.60 -1.06 9.48
C LEU A 102 -1.72 0.43 9.78
N THR A 103 -1.95 1.27 8.76
CA THR A 103 -2.02 2.73 8.89
C THR A 103 -3.42 3.27 9.11
N TYR A 104 -4.47 2.50 8.83
CA TYR A 104 -5.85 2.96 8.89
C TYR A 104 -6.18 3.58 10.25
N GLY A 105 -6.84 4.75 10.22
CA GLY A 105 -7.24 5.49 11.42
C GLY A 105 -6.10 6.11 12.24
N SER A 106 -4.84 6.02 11.81
CA SER A 106 -3.68 6.56 12.52
C SER A 106 -2.93 7.58 11.66
N HIS A 107 -3.10 8.87 11.96
CA HIS A 107 -2.45 9.95 11.20
C HIS A 107 -0.93 9.79 11.16
N ASP A 108 -0.27 9.46 12.28
CA ASP A 108 1.18 9.31 12.33
C ASP A 108 1.70 8.19 11.42
N LYS A 109 0.98 7.07 11.37
CA LYS A 109 1.34 5.95 10.49
C LYS A 109 1.07 6.26 9.03
N MET A 110 -0.05 6.92 8.72
CA MET A 110 -0.37 7.37 7.36
C MET A 110 0.66 8.41 6.89
N ALA A 111 1.12 9.31 7.76
CA ALA A 111 2.17 10.27 7.45
C ALA A 111 3.48 9.57 7.09
N VAL A 112 3.95 8.64 7.92
CA VAL A 112 5.17 7.85 7.61
C VAL A 112 5.04 7.09 6.29
N LEU A 113 3.85 6.51 6.02
CA LEU A 113 3.61 5.79 4.79
C LEU A 113 3.68 6.70 3.55
N ILE A 114 3.01 7.84 3.58
CA ILE A 114 2.96 8.74 2.41
C ILE A 114 4.26 9.53 2.26
N ASP A 115 4.93 9.91 3.35
CA ASP A 115 6.23 10.59 3.32
C ASP A 115 7.30 9.75 2.63
N HIS A 116 7.19 8.42 2.68
CA HIS A 116 8.07 7.55 1.92
C HIS A 116 8.02 7.83 0.42
N PHE A 117 6.86 8.19 -0.13
CA PHE A 117 6.65 8.48 -1.56
C PHE A 117 6.74 9.97 -1.90
N ARG A 118 7.02 10.84 -0.92
CA ARG A 118 7.10 12.29 -1.13
C ARG A 118 8.53 12.82 -0.95
N PRO A 119 8.94 13.83 -1.75
CA PRO A 119 8.24 14.34 -2.92
C PRO A 119 8.32 13.37 -4.12
N HIS A 120 9.28 12.44 -4.13
CA HIS A 120 9.51 11.46 -5.20
C HIS A 120 8.94 10.10 -4.83
N PRO A 121 8.12 9.46 -5.69
CA PRO A 121 7.87 9.76 -7.12
C PRO A 121 6.60 10.59 -7.40
N LEU A 122 5.95 11.19 -6.38
CA LEU A 122 4.65 11.87 -6.52
C LEU A 122 4.71 13.29 -7.12
N ASP A 123 5.90 13.77 -7.49
CA ASP A 123 6.09 14.92 -8.38
C ASP A 123 6.13 14.42 -9.82
N PHE A 124 4.94 14.30 -10.44
CA PHE A 124 4.78 13.67 -11.75
C PHE A 124 5.56 14.36 -12.88
N ASN A 125 5.65 15.69 -12.87
CA ASN A 125 6.44 16.41 -13.87
C ASN A 125 7.93 16.10 -13.72
N ARG A 126 8.44 16.08 -12.48
CA ARG A 126 9.84 15.77 -12.23
C ARG A 126 10.14 14.29 -12.47
N PHE A 127 9.20 13.40 -12.15
CA PHE A 127 9.28 11.98 -12.47
C PHE A 127 9.49 11.76 -13.97
N ASP A 128 8.69 12.43 -14.80
CA ASP A 128 8.75 12.36 -16.28
C ASP A 128 10.02 13.02 -16.87
N LEU A 129 10.68 13.90 -16.13
CA LEU A 129 11.97 14.46 -16.57
C LEU A 129 13.15 13.55 -16.21
N GLU A 130 13.10 12.88 -15.05
CA GLU A 130 14.21 12.11 -14.52
C GLU A 130 14.21 10.64 -14.98
N HIS A 131 13.03 10.00 -15.10
CA HIS A 131 12.87 8.62 -15.57
C HIS A 131 13.89 7.62 -15.00
N THR A 132 14.10 7.64 -13.67
CA THR A 132 15.00 6.69 -13.03
C THR A 132 14.27 5.38 -12.71
N PRO A 133 14.94 4.22 -12.85
CA PRO A 133 14.32 2.92 -12.55
C PRO A 133 13.91 2.80 -11.08
N GLU A 134 14.60 3.51 -10.17
CA GLU A 134 14.23 3.57 -8.75
C GLU A 134 12.90 4.30 -8.56
N ASN A 135 12.69 5.42 -9.26
CA ASN A 135 11.44 6.18 -9.18
C ASN A 135 10.28 5.35 -9.77
N GLU A 136 10.48 4.67 -10.90
CA GLU A 136 9.48 3.79 -11.53
C GLU A 136 9.02 2.70 -10.56
N GLN A 137 9.96 1.96 -9.96
CA GLN A 137 9.65 0.92 -8.98
C GLN A 137 8.89 1.48 -7.77
N LYS A 138 9.27 2.67 -7.32
CA LYS A 138 8.63 3.33 -6.19
C LYS A 138 7.23 3.82 -6.51
N LEU A 139 6.98 4.24 -7.76
CA LEU A 139 5.66 4.66 -8.22
C LEU A 139 4.76 3.43 -8.41
N GLU A 140 5.29 2.35 -8.97
CA GLU A 140 4.59 1.07 -9.06
C GLU A 140 4.19 0.56 -7.66
N LEU A 141 5.10 0.65 -6.68
CA LEU A 141 4.80 0.32 -5.28
C LEU A 141 3.66 1.17 -4.72
N PHE A 142 3.65 2.48 -5.00
CA PHE A 142 2.57 3.37 -4.59
C PHE A 142 1.23 2.99 -5.24
N CYS A 143 1.24 2.65 -6.53
CA CYS A 143 0.06 2.19 -7.26
C CYS A 143 -0.49 0.87 -6.67
N ASN A 144 0.39 -0.11 -6.41
CA ASN A 144 0.00 -1.37 -5.78
C ASN A 144 -0.58 -1.16 -4.38
N LEU A 145 0.03 -0.27 -3.60
CA LEU A 145 -0.46 0.10 -2.28
C LEU A 145 -1.86 0.74 -2.34
N THR A 146 -2.05 1.72 -3.22
CA THR A 146 -3.32 2.43 -3.33
C THR A 146 -4.44 1.55 -3.89
N ALA A 147 -4.12 0.61 -4.79
CA ALA A 147 -5.03 -0.41 -5.27
C ALA A 147 -5.42 -1.43 -4.17
N GLY A 148 -4.51 -1.72 -3.23
CA GLY A 148 -4.73 -2.61 -2.10
C GLY A 148 -5.52 -2.01 -0.94
N ILE A 149 -5.95 -0.74 -1.00
CA ILE A 149 -6.70 -0.11 0.10
C ILE A 149 -8.14 -0.63 0.14
N ASP A 150 -8.49 -1.23 1.26
CA ASP A 150 -9.81 -1.79 1.55
C ASP A 150 -10.96 -0.81 1.23
N HIS A 151 -12.09 -1.37 0.78
CA HIS A 151 -13.35 -0.66 0.58
C HIS A 151 -14.19 -0.60 1.88
N THR A 152 -13.54 -0.23 2.98
CA THR A 152 -14.15 -0.09 4.31
C THR A 152 -14.06 1.36 4.78
N PRO A 153 -14.89 1.78 5.76
CA PRO A 153 -14.77 3.11 6.36
C PRO A 153 -13.35 3.40 6.89
N GLN A 154 -12.67 2.38 7.39
CA GLN A 154 -11.30 2.41 7.88
C GLN A 154 -10.32 2.62 6.72
N GLY A 155 -10.47 1.87 5.62
CA GLY A 155 -9.68 2.10 4.41
C GLY A 155 -9.89 3.49 3.80
N ASN A 156 -11.10 4.04 3.90
CA ASN A 156 -11.39 5.40 3.46
C ASN A 156 -10.57 6.45 4.22
N THR A 157 -10.18 6.21 5.47
CA THR A 157 -9.32 7.16 6.21
C THR A 157 -7.98 7.41 5.50
N LEU A 158 -7.38 6.38 4.91
CA LEU A 158 -6.14 6.52 4.14
C LEU A 158 -6.39 7.17 2.77
N LYS A 159 -7.51 6.83 2.11
CA LYS A 159 -7.91 7.46 0.84
C LYS A 159 -8.14 8.96 1.02
N ASP A 160 -8.90 9.34 2.04
CA ASP A 160 -9.19 10.73 2.38
C ASP A 160 -7.90 11.48 2.74
N TYR A 161 -6.97 10.82 3.45
CA TYR A 161 -5.66 11.39 3.73
C TYR A 161 -4.86 11.66 2.45
N ILE A 162 -4.77 10.69 1.53
CA ILE A 162 -4.10 10.87 0.22
C ILE A 162 -4.70 12.03 -0.58
N VAL A 163 -6.04 12.13 -0.59
CA VAL A 163 -6.76 13.24 -1.24
C VAL A 163 -6.43 14.57 -0.58
N SER A 164 -6.44 14.63 0.76
CA SER A 164 -6.15 15.85 1.52
C SER A 164 -4.74 16.42 1.28
N LEU A 165 -3.80 15.57 0.88
CA LEU A 165 -2.44 15.96 0.52
C LEU A 165 -2.31 16.50 -0.90
N GLY A 166 -3.41 16.58 -1.66
CA GLY A 166 -3.44 17.06 -3.04
C GLY A 166 -2.80 16.10 -4.05
N ILE A 167 -2.53 14.85 -3.68
CA ILE A 167 -1.87 13.89 -4.58
C ILE A 167 -2.78 13.58 -5.79
N VAL A 168 -4.07 13.38 -5.55
CA VAL A 168 -5.05 13.10 -6.61
C VAL A 168 -5.22 14.32 -7.53
N GLU A 169 -5.27 15.53 -6.97
CA GLU A 169 -5.34 16.77 -7.74
C GLU A 169 -4.13 16.93 -8.65
N LYS A 170 -2.92 16.74 -8.12
CA LYS A 170 -1.66 16.79 -8.91
C LYS A 170 -1.64 15.74 -10.01
N ALA A 171 -2.14 14.53 -9.75
CA ALA A 171 -2.22 13.47 -10.76
C ALA A 171 -3.19 13.87 -11.89
N LEU A 172 -4.36 14.41 -11.54
CA LEU A 172 -5.34 14.89 -12.51
C LEU A 172 -4.81 16.09 -13.32
N GLU A 173 -4.11 17.02 -12.68
CA GLU A 173 -3.47 18.16 -13.33
C GLU A 173 -2.39 17.69 -14.31
N TYR A 174 -1.51 16.79 -13.87
CA TYR A 174 -0.47 16.20 -14.71
C TYR A 174 -1.06 15.51 -15.94
N ILE A 175 -2.06 14.63 -15.75
CA ILE A 175 -2.74 13.96 -16.85
C ILE A 175 -3.41 14.99 -17.77
N SER A 176 -4.07 16.02 -17.22
CA SER A 176 -4.73 17.03 -18.05
C SER A 176 -3.76 17.86 -18.89
N MET A 177 -2.53 18.08 -18.41
CA MET A 177 -1.49 18.81 -19.14
C MET A 177 -0.81 17.96 -20.23
N HIS A 178 -0.61 16.67 -19.99
CA HIS A 178 0.19 15.79 -20.86
C HIS A 178 -0.65 14.83 -21.70
N ALA A 179 -1.91 14.57 -21.33
CA ALA A 179 -2.78 13.71 -22.12
C ALA A 179 -3.07 14.35 -23.49
N PRO A 180 -2.94 13.60 -24.59
CA PRO A 180 -3.33 14.08 -25.91
C PRO A 180 -4.78 14.54 -25.88
N SER A 181 -5.05 15.75 -26.37
CA SER A 181 -6.42 16.28 -26.40
C SER A 181 -7.30 15.33 -27.21
N VAL A 182 -8.26 14.65 -26.56
CA VAL A 182 -9.27 13.86 -27.26
C VAL A 182 -10.22 14.85 -27.93
N LYS A 183 -9.84 15.37 -29.11
CA LYS A 183 -10.82 16.01 -29.98
C LYS A 183 -11.92 14.99 -30.23
N PRO A 184 -13.22 15.36 -30.12
CA PRO A 184 -14.32 14.45 -30.37
C PRO A 184 -14.42 14.19 -31.87
N THR A 185 -13.52 13.37 -32.37
CA THR A 185 -13.57 12.77 -33.70
C THR A 185 -13.51 11.29 -33.48
N LEU A 186 -14.69 10.71 -33.25
CA LEU A 186 -15.07 9.35 -33.60
C LEU A 186 -14.34 8.91 -34.87
N LEU A 187 -13.12 8.34 -34.78
CA LEU A 187 -12.46 7.50 -35.82
C LEU A 187 -10.94 7.24 -35.63
N ARG A 188 -10.29 7.47 -34.48
CA ARG A 188 -8.87 7.09 -34.33
C ARG A 188 -8.54 6.45 -32.99
N ALA A 189 -8.90 5.17 -32.85
CA ALA A 189 -8.31 4.28 -31.84
C ALA A 189 -6.87 3.83 -32.22
N ASP A 190 -6.37 4.22 -33.40
CA ASP A 190 -5.03 3.92 -33.93
C ASP A 190 -4.18 5.18 -34.14
N SER A 191 -4.22 6.16 -33.24
CA SER A 191 -3.31 7.30 -33.36
C SER A 191 -1.93 6.91 -32.81
N GLU A 192 -0.88 7.10 -33.60
CA GLU A 192 0.51 6.84 -33.19
C GLU A 192 0.89 7.63 -31.92
N GLU A 193 0.30 8.81 -31.71
CA GLU A 193 0.45 9.64 -30.50
C GLU A 193 -0.02 8.91 -29.23
N TRP A 194 -1.06 8.07 -29.33
CA TRP A 194 -1.52 7.24 -28.22
C TRP A 194 -0.59 6.05 -27.96
N LYS A 195 0.02 5.49 -29.02
CA LYS A 195 0.97 4.38 -28.89
C LYS A 195 2.27 4.84 -28.25
N GLU A 196 2.73 6.05 -28.55
CA GLU A 196 3.92 6.65 -27.95
C GLU A 196 3.70 7.05 -26.48
N TYR A 197 2.47 7.39 -26.08
CA TYR A 197 2.14 7.69 -24.68
C TYR A 197 1.98 6.45 -23.78
N ILE A 198 1.63 5.29 -24.34
CA ILE A 198 1.41 4.03 -23.60
C ILE A 198 2.56 3.03 -23.67
N SER A 199 3.60 3.31 -24.48
CA SER A 199 4.80 2.47 -24.60
C SER A 199 5.90 2.94 -23.67
#